data_AF-A0A543B3R1-F1
#
_entry.id   AF-A0A543B3R1-F1
#
_cell.length_a   1.000
_cell.length_b   1.000
_cell.length_c   1.000
_cell.angle_alpha   90.00
_cell.angle_beta   90.00
_cell.angle_gamma   90.00
#
_symmetry.space_group_name_H-M   'P 1'
#
loop_
_entity.id
_entity.type
_entity.pdbx_description
1 polymer ?
#
loop_
_entity_poly.entity_id
_entity_poly.type
_entity_poly.pdbx_seq_one_letter_code
_entity_poly.pdbx_strand_id
1 'polypeptide(L)'
;MREIVHLDGDDRDVITVARAAARVIRPDRDTRRALFPQLMGLHRGRRSHLAAPTVPVAGRSAPARVWIVVWGILLTSGLVAASMAAVALGPPGRRNASTSADQAMAVAVPAAAIAIPLLLVVLFLPVPRGKAARYGTVATVPVAVMVAGLLVFRLLVGTEDSRGFSAEQVGLWLRLTLVVFVTLVVLGWRLNRLRRRRSDDPRPDSRDAVATMRHLRRTAVRLAETSSGPPDVVLGEWTERLNRLAKSGVNAETIAQARTMSPVAWLVWTFYDGEIDVSDVLPKS
;
A
#
# COMPACT_ATOMS: atom_id res chain seq x y z
N MET A 1 -2.70 -2.82 22.77
CA MET A 1 -1.86 -1.68 22.38
C MET A 1 -0.80 -1.53 23.46
N ARG A 2 0.49 -1.76 23.17
CA ARG A 2 1.56 -1.57 24.16
C ARG A 2 2.12 -0.16 24.01
N GLU A 3 2.00 0.57 25.10
CA GLU A 3 2.39 1.95 25.39
C GLU A 3 3.66 2.37 24.64
N ILE A 4 3.60 3.56 24.05
CA ILE A 4 4.79 4.31 23.64
C ILE A 4 5.45 4.70 24.96
N VAL A 5 6.72 4.33 25.15
CA VAL A 5 7.46 4.81 26.33
C VAL A 5 7.68 6.29 26.10
N HIS A 6 6.79 7.11 26.67
CA HIS A 6 6.94 8.54 26.71
C HIS A 6 7.83 8.87 27.91
N LEU A 7 8.80 9.75 27.69
CA LEU A 7 9.64 10.23 28.79
C LEU A 7 8.84 11.30 29.51
N ASP A 8 8.72 11.16 30.82
CA ASP A 8 7.91 12.06 31.63
C ASP A 8 8.62 13.41 31.78
N GLY A 9 7.88 14.50 31.61
CA GLY A 9 8.36 15.89 31.75
C GLY A 9 8.52 16.64 30.43
N ASP A 10 8.83 17.93 30.55
CA ASP A 10 8.99 18.82 29.38
C ASP A 10 10.24 18.44 28.58
N ASP A 11 10.21 18.67 27.25
CA ASP A 11 11.32 18.42 26.33
C ASP A 11 12.66 18.95 26.86
N ARG A 12 12.64 20.13 27.50
CA ARG A 12 13.84 20.76 28.07
C ARG A 12 14.47 19.91 29.18
N ASP A 13 13.66 19.30 30.04
CA ASP A 13 14.12 18.48 31.15
C ASP A 13 14.62 17.14 30.63
N VAL A 14 13.89 16.53 29.69
CA VAL A 14 14.30 15.31 29.00
C VAL A 14 15.65 15.49 28.30
N ILE A 15 15.83 16.59 27.56
CA ILE A 15 17.10 16.96 26.90
C ILE A 15 18.21 17.18 27.93
N THR A 16 17.90 17.81 29.07
CA THR A 16 18.90 18.08 30.13
C THR A 16 19.42 16.78 30.74
N VAL A 17 18.51 15.84 31.02
CA VAL A 17 18.87 14.49 31.51
C VAL A 17 19.61 13.70 30.43
N ALA A 18 19.21 13.81 29.16
CA ALA A 18 19.90 13.17 28.04
C ALA A 18 21.33 13.68 27.84
N ARG A 19 21.57 15.00 28.00
CA ARG A 19 22.93 15.57 28.01
C ARG A 19 23.77 15.04 29.16
N ALA A 20 23.18 14.87 30.34
CA ALA A 20 23.89 14.25 31.46
C ALA A 20 24.27 12.79 31.17
N ALA A 21 23.35 12.01 30.60
CA ALA A 21 23.61 10.63 30.18
C ALA A 21 24.72 10.55 29.11
N ALA A 22 24.69 11.42 28.09
CA ALA A 22 25.73 11.49 27.07
C ALA A 22 27.11 11.84 27.66
N ARG A 23 27.16 12.71 28.68
CA ARG A 23 28.42 13.07 29.38
C ARG A 23 28.99 11.90 30.17
N VAL A 24 28.15 11.08 30.79
CA VAL A 24 28.55 9.88 31.54
C VAL A 24 29.13 8.81 30.61
N ILE A 25 28.57 8.65 29.41
CA ILE A 25 29.02 7.66 28.43
C ILE A 25 30.26 8.14 27.66
N ARG A 26 30.48 9.45 27.55
CA ARG A 26 31.54 10.06 26.74
C ARG A 26 32.96 9.51 26.98
N PRO A 27 33.40 9.22 28.22
CA PRO A 27 34.74 8.69 28.49
C PRO A 27 34.97 7.29 27.93
N ASP A 28 33.91 6.48 27.82
CA ASP A 28 33.96 5.13 27.24
C ASP A 28 33.92 5.22 25.70
N ARG A 29 35.09 5.10 25.08
CA ARG A 29 35.25 5.23 23.63
C ARG A 29 34.55 4.12 22.85
N ASP A 30 34.51 2.91 23.40
CA ASP A 30 33.98 1.74 22.69
C ASP A 30 32.46 1.76 22.70
N THR A 31 31.85 2.02 23.87
CA THR A 31 30.40 2.24 23.99
C THR A 31 29.97 3.42 23.12
N ARG A 32 30.70 4.54 23.14
CA ARG A 32 30.38 5.70 22.30
C ARG A 32 30.40 5.39 20.80
N ARG A 33 31.45 4.70 20.32
CA ARG A 33 31.60 4.34 18.90
C ARG A 33 30.50 3.38 18.43
N ALA A 34 30.08 2.46 19.28
CA ALA A 34 29.01 1.52 18.96
C ALA A 34 27.61 2.17 19.03
N LEU A 35 27.36 3.02 20.03
CA LEU A 35 26.02 3.51 20.36
C LEU A 35 25.61 4.76 19.56
N PHE A 36 26.47 5.77 19.45
CA PHE A 36 26.07 7.08 18.93
C PHE A 36 25.62 7.05 17.46
N PRO A 37 26.29 6.31 16.55
CA PRO A 37 25.81 6.18 15.17
C PRO A 37 24.42 5.55 15.09
N GLN A 38 24.14 4.56 15.96
CA GLN A 38 22.85 3.87 16.00
C GLN A 38 21.74 4.78 16.52
N LEU A 39 22.01 5.59 17.57
CA LEU A 39 21.07 6.60 18.08
C LEU A 39 20.70 7.63 16.99
N MET A 40 21.69 8.12 16.24
CA MET A 40 21.45 9.05 15.14
C MET A 40 20.64 8.42 14.01
N GLY A 41 20.91 7.15 13.67
CA GLY A 41 20.11 6.40 12.72
C GLY A 41 18.65 6.27 13.17
N LEU A 42 18.44 6.05 14.47
CA LEU A 42 17.13 5.94 15.10
C LEU A 42 16.34 7.26 15.02
N HIS A 43 16.96 8.37 15.42
CA HIS A 43 16.34 9.69 15.35
C HIS A 43 16.00 10.11 13.92
N ARG A 44 16.92 9.91 12.97
CA ARG A 44 16.66 10.22 11.55
C ARG A 44 15.54 9.36 10.98
N GLY A 45 15.54 8.06 11.27
CA GLY A 45 14.51 7.13 10.83
C GLY A 45 13.14 7.53 11.38
N ARG A 46 13.05 7.86 12.67
CA ARG A 46 11.82 8.33 13.31
C ARG A 46 11.35 9.68 12.75
N ARG A 47 12.23 10.67 12.64
CA ARG A 47 11.91 12.01 12.13
C ARG A 47 11.45 11.97 10.67
N SER A 48 12.06 11.12 9.84
CA SER A 48 11.60 10.90 8.46
C SER A 48 10.19 10.32 8.39
N HIS A 49 9.79 9.53 9.39
CA HIS A 49 8.45 8.97 9.50
C HIS A 49 7.42 9.98 10.00
N LEU A 50 7.80 10.83 10.97
CA LEU A 50 6.95 11.90 11.50
C LEU A 50 6.78 13.05 10.49
N ALA A 51 7.82 13.36 9.72
CA ALA A 51 7.79 14.38 8.68
C ALA A 51 7.08 13.92 7.39
N ALA A 52 6.83 12.61 7.23
CA ALA A 52 6.03 12.13 6.11
C ALA A 52 4.61 12.69 6.26
N PRO A 53 4.07 13.39 5.25
CA PRO A 53 2.75 13.99 5.36
C PRO A 53 1.73 12.92 5.73
N THR A 54 1.15 13.06 6.92
CA THR A 54 -0.02 12.32 7.38
C THR A 54 -1.17 12.72 6.47
N VAL A 55 -1.24 12.08 5.29
CA VAL A 55 -2.44 12.15 4.47
C VAL A 55 -3.57 11.68 5.39
N PRO A 56 -4.57 12.54 5.69
CA PRO A 56 -5.65 12.16 6.56
C PRO A 56 -6.21 10.85 6.02
N VAL A 57 -6.18 9.82 6.87
CA VAL A 57 -6.82 8.55 6.58
C VAL A 57 -8.30 8.88 6.53
N ALA A 58 -8.78 9.32 5.36
CA ALA A 58 -10.18 9.51 5.08
C ALA A 58 -10.86 8.24 5.57
N GLY A 59 -11.72 8.41 6.58
CA GLY A 59 -12.35 7.32 7.31
C GLY A 59 -12.82 6.26 6.33
N ARG A 60 -12.62 4.99 6.70
CA ARG A 60 -13.16 3.84 5.98
C ARG A 60 -14.68 3.95 5.98
N SER A 61 -15.21 4.73 5.06
CA SER A 61 -16.62 4.91 4.86
C SER A 61 -17.12 3.63 4.18
N ALA A 62 -18.06 2.95 4.83
CA ALA A 62 -18.84 1.83 4.27
C ALA A 62 -19.24 1.97 2.78
N PRO A 63 -19.53 3.17 2.22
CA PRO A 63 -19.75 3.35 0.78
C PRO A 63 -18.62 2.82 -0.13
N ALA A 64 -17.37 2.77 0.34
CA ALA A 64 -16.25 2.30 -0.47
C ALA A 64 -16.34 0.78 -0.80
N ARG A 65 -16.89 -0.05 0.10
CA ARG A 65 -17.03 -1.50 -0.16
C ARG A 65 -18.19 -1.81 -1.09
N VAL A 66 -19.36 -1.18 -0.86
CA VAL A 66 -20.53 -1.34 -1.73
C VAL A 66 -20.18 -0.93 -3.16
N TRP A 67 -19.46 0.19 -3.30
CA TRP A 67 -18.96 0.65 -4.58
C TRP A 67 -18.09 -0.38 -5.31
N ILE A 68 -17.12 -0.99 -4.61
CA ILE A 68 -16.26 -2.04 -5.17
C ILE A 68 -17.08 -3.24 -5.66
N VAL A 69 -18.09 -3.65 -4.89
CA VAL A 69 -18.96 -4.78 -5.22
C VAL A 69 -19.81 -4.47 -6.45
N VAL A 70 -20.48 -3.32 -6.47
CA VAL A 70 -21.30 -2.88 -7.62
C VAL A 70 -20.43 -2.79 -8.88
N TRP A 71 -19.25 -2.17 -8.78
CA TRP A 71 -18.32 -2.07 -9.89
C TRP A 71 -17.86 -3.46 -10.38
N GLY A 72 -17.55 -4.37 -9.46
CA GLY A 72 -17.14 -5.74 -9.78
C GLY A 72 -18.25 -6.55 -10.46
N ILE A 73 -19.50 -6.42 -10.01
CA ILE A 73 -20.66 -7.07 -10.62
C ILE A 73 -20.86 -6.55 -12.05
N LEU A 74 -20.89 -5.22 -12.24
CA LEU A 74 -21.08 -4.62 -13.56
C LEU A 74 -20.00 -5.06 -14.55
N LEU A 75 -18.73 -5.05 -14.12
CA LEU A 75 -17.63 -5.51 -14.97
C LEU A 75 -17.78 -6.99 -15.32
N THR A 76 -18.02 -7.84 -14.33
CA THR A 76 -18.11 -9.29 -14.54
C THR A 76 -19.28 -9.64 -15.46
N SER A 77 -20.46 -9.07 -15.23
CA SER A 77 -21.63 -9.25 -16.08
C SER A 77 -21.38 -8.77 -17.51
N GLY A 78 -20.73 -7.60 -17.69
CA GLY A 78 -20.34 -7.09 -19.00
C GLY A 78 -19.35 -8.01 -19.73
N LEU A 79 -18.35 -8.55 -19.02
CA LEU A 79 -17.37 -9.49 -19.59
C LEU A 79 -18.00 -10.84 -19.97
N VAL A 80 -18.91 -11.36 -19.16
CA VAL A 80 -19.65 -12.60 -19.46
C VAL A 80 -20.54 -12.40 -20.69
N ALA A 81 -21.29 -11.30 -20.74
CA ALA A 81 -22.13 -10.96 -21.88
C ALA A 81 -21.30 -10.78 -23.17
N ALA A 82 -20.17 -10.07 -23.11
CA ALA A 82 -19.25 -9.93 -24.24
C ALA A 82 -18.71 -11.29 -24.72
N SER A 83 -18.38 -12.18 -23.78
CA SER A 83 -17.91 -13.53 -24.09
C SER A 83 -18.98 -14.36 -24.77
N MET A 84 -20.21 -14.33 -24.28
CA MET A 84 -21.36 -15.01 -24.90
C MET A 84 -21.63 -14.49 -26.31
N ALA A 85 -21.62 -13.16 -26.48
CA ALA A 85 -21.79 -12.53 -27.79
C ALA A 85 -20.74 -13.02 -28.80
N ALA A 86 -19.48 -13.08 -28.38
CA ALA A 86 -18.40 -13.51 -29.26
C ALA A 86 -18.46 -15.01 -29.57
N VAL A 87 -18.65 -15.86 -28.55
CA VAL A 87 -18.61 -17.33 -28.68
C VAL A 87 -19.76 -17.89 -29.50
N ALA A 88 -20.94 -17.26 -29.47
CA ALA A 88 -22.11 -17.71 -30.23
C ALA A 88 -21.82 -17.83 -31.75
N LEU A 89 -21.01 -16.93 -32.30
CA LEU A 89 -20.58 -16.97 -33.70
C LEU A 89 -19.13 -17.43 -33.88
N GLY A 90 -18.55 -18.06 -32.85
CA GLY A 90 -17.22 -18.68 -32.95
C GLY A 90 -17.20 -19.93 -33.82
N PRO A 91 -16.03 -20.56 -34.00
CA PRO A 91 -15.85 -21.70 -34.90
C PRO A 91 -16.85 -22.85 -34.61
N PRO A 92 -17.33 -23.55 -35.65
CA PRO A 92 -18.15 -24.74 -35.48
C PRO A 92 -17.29 -25.89 -34.91
N GLY A 93 -17.20 -25.93 -33.59
CA GLY A 93 -16.61 -27.05 -32.85
C GLY A 93 -17.66 -28.01 -32.31
N ARG A 94 -17.23 -29.11 -31.69
CA ARG A 94 -18.13 -30.11 -31.04
C ARG A 94 -19.23 -29.49 -30.15
N ARG A 95 -18.97 -28.34 -29.53
CA ARG A 95 -19.92 -27.65 -28.63
C ARG A 95 -20.94 -26.76 -29.35
N ASN A 96 -20.65 -26.31 -30.57
CA ASN A 96 -21.50 -25.40 -31.35
C ASN A 96 -22.06 -26.06 -32.62
N ALA A 97 -21.75 -27.34 -32.84
CA ALA A 97 -22.12 -28.08 -34.05
C ALA A 97 -23.64 -28.23 -34.23
N SER A 98 -24.41 -28.22 -33.14
CA SER A 98 -25.87 -28.34 -33.16
C SER A 98 -26.60 -26.99 -33.10
N THR A 99 -25.90 -25.87 -32.95
CA THR A 99 -26.53 -24.55 -32.84
C THR A 99 -26.79 -24.00 -34.24
N SER A 100 -28.07 -23.77 -34.58
CA SER A 100 -28.43 -23.12 -35.84
C SER A 100 -28.00 -21.65 -35.88
N ALA A 101 -27.87 -21.06 -37.07
CA ALA A 101 -27.56 -19.65 -37.22
C ALA A 101 -28.54 -18.74 -36.45
N ASP A 102 -29.84 -19.02 -36.53
CA ASP A 102 -30.87 -18.24 -35.84
C ASP A 102 -30.76 -18.34 -34.31
N GLN A 103 -30.49 -19.52 -33.77
CA GLN A 103 -30.25 -19.70 -32.34
C GLN A 103 -28.99 -18.95 -31.87
N ALA A 104 -27.92 -19.02 -32.66
CA ALA A 104 -26.69 -18.30 -32.36
C ALA A 104 -26.94 -16.78 -32.34
N MET A 105 -27.68 -16.24 -33.32
CA MET A 105 -28.02 -14.82 -33.40
C MET A 105 -28.96 -14.38 -32.26
N ALA A 106 -29.92 -15.23 -31.87
CA ALA A 106 -30.83 -14.98 -30.76
C ALA A 106 -30.09 -14.86 -29.40
N VAL A 107 -28.90 -15.43 -29.27
CA VAL A 107 -28.03 -15.26 -28.09
C VAL A 107 -27.06 -14.10 -28.30
N ALA A 108 -26.43 -14.02 -29.46
CA ALA A 108 -25.32 -13.10 -29.69
C ALA A 108 -25.75 -11.62 -29.64
N VAL A 109 -26.88 -11.29 -30.28
CA VAL A 109 -27.35 -9.90 -30.37
C VAL A 109 -27.79 -9.36 -29.00
N PRO A 110 -28.63 -10.06 -28.21
CA PRO A 110 -28.96 -9.60 -26.86
C PRO A 110 -27.74 -9.54 -25.94
N ALA A 111 -26.84 -10.51 -26.03
CA ALA A 111 -25.62 -10.52 -25.22
C ALA A 111 -24.73 -9.30 -25.53
N ALA A 112 -24.57 -8.94 -26.81
CA ALA A 112 -23.84 -7.73 -27.19
C ALA A 112 -24.56 -6.46 -26.74
N ALA A 113 -25.89 -6.41 -26.90
CA ALA A 113 -26.72 -5.29 -26.46
C ALA A 113 -26.69 -5.06 -24.94
N ILE A 114 -26.45 -6.11 -24.13
CA ILE A 114 -26.23 -6.02 -22.68
C ILE A 114 -24.77 -5.67 -22.36
N ALA A 115 -23.81 -6.26 -23.07
CA ALA A 115 -22.39 -6.04 -22.82
C ALA A 115 -21.99 -4.59 -23.02
N ILE A 116 -22.44 -3.96 -24.11
CA ILE A 116 -22.10 -2.58 -24.47
C ILE A 116 -22.42 -1.59 -23.33
N PRO A 117 -23.67 -1.46 -22.85
CA PRO A 117 -24.01 -0.50 -21.80
C PRO A 117 -23.30 -0.82 -20.48
N LEU A 118 -23.18 -2.09 -20.08
CA LEU A 118 -22.48 -2.45 -18.84
C LEU A 118 -21.00 -2.05 -18.88
N LEU A 119 -20.31 -2.36 -19.98
CA LEU A 119 -18.90 -2.02 -20.15
C LEU A 119 -18.70 -0.51 -20.29
N LEU A 120 -19.60 0.21 -20.97
CA LEU A 120 -19.57 1.67 -21.04
C LEU A 120 -19.77 2.31 -19.68
N VAL A 121 -20.74 1.86 -18.88
CA VAL A 121 -20.94 2.33 -17.51
C VAL A 121 -19.65 2.13 -16.71
N VAL A 122 -19.09 0.91 -16.70
CA VAL A 122 -17.81 0.63 -16.02
C VAL A 122 -16.66 1.50 -16.52
N LEU A 123 -16.63 1.81 -17.82
CA LEU A 123 -15.63 2.67 -18.44
C LEU A 123 -15.69 4.12 -17.94
N PHE A 124 -16.86 4.64 -17.59
CA PHE A 124 -17.00 6.01 -17.06
C PHE A 124 -16.92 6.06 -15.54
N LEU A 125 -17.29 4.98 -14.85
CA LEU A 125 -17.26 4.93 -13.39
C LEU A 125 -15.84 5.04 -12.81
N PRO A 126 -15.66 5.61 -11.60
CA PRO A 126 -14.37 5.74 -10.95
C PRO A 126 -13.81 4.36 -10.54
N VAL A 127 -12.64 4.01 -11.10
CA VAL A 127 -12.01 2.71 -10.87
C VAL A 127 -11.64 2.54 -9.38
N PRO A 128 -12.12 1.48 -8.71
CA PRO A 128 -11.81 1.27 -7.30
C PRO A 128 -10.30 1.13 -7.08
N ARG A 129 -9.81 1.61 -5.92
CA ARG A 129 -8.39 1.59 -5.58
C ARG A 129 -7.90 0.18 -5.20
N GLY A 130 -6.60 -0.05 -5.33
CA GLY A 130 -5.95 -1.28 -4.89
C GLY A 130 -6.18 -2.52 -5.78
N LYS A 131 -6.41 -3.69 -5.15
CA LYS A 131 -6.47 -4.98 -5.83
C LYS A 131 -7.57 -5.07 -6.90
N ALA A 132 -8.69 -4.36 -6.72
CA ALA A 132 -9.82 -4.38 -7.66
C ALA A 132 -9.44 -3.95 -9.09
N ALA A 133 -8.63 -2.89 -9.23
CA ALA A 133 -8.14 -2.44 -10.55
C ALA A 133 -7.25 -3.49 -11.23
N ARG A 134 -6.44 -4.22 -10.44
CA ARG A 134 -5.61 -5.32 -10.94
C ARG A 134 -6.48 -6.47 -11.44
N TYR A 135 -7.47 -6.90 -10.66
CA TYR A 135 -8.43 -7.93 -11.07
C TYR A 135 -9.17 -7.52 -12.34
N GLY A 136 -9.63 -6.27 -12.42
CA GLY A 136 -10.31 -5.78 -13.63
C GLY A 136 -9.42 -5.85 -14.87
N THR A 137 -8.14 -5.48 -14.76
CA THR A 137 -7.19 -5.58 -15.89
C THR A 137 -6.97 -7.04 -16.29
N VAL A 138 -6.75 -7.92 -15.31
CA VAL A 138 -6.49 -9.35 -15.54
C VAL A 138 -7.70 -10.06 -16.13
N ALA A 139 -8.93 -9.65 -15.78
CA ALA A 139 -10.14 -10.22 -16.36
C ALA A 139 -10.47 -9.65 -17.75
N THR A 140 -10.26 -8.35 -17.97
CA THR A 140 -10.62 -7.68 -19.24
C THR A 140 -9.71 -8.11 -20.40
N VAL A 141 -8.40 -8.26 -20.16
CA VAL A 141 -7.43 -8.56 -21.23
C VAL A 141 -7.69 -9.91 -21.91
N PRO A 142 -7.85 -11.05 -21.20
CA PRO A 142 -8.14 -12.33 -21.82
C PRO A 142 -9.45 -12.32 -22.62
N VAL A 143 -10.50 -11.67 -22.10
CA VAL A 143 -11.77 -11.53 -22.82
C VAL A 143 -11.59 -10.70 -24.09
N ALA A 144 -10.84 -9.60 -24.04
CA ALA A 144 -10.52 -8.79 -25.21
C ALA A 144 -9.75 -9.59 -26.28
N VAL A 145 -8.76 -10.39 -25.86
CA VAL A 145 -7.97 -11.25 -26.77
C VAL A 145 -8.85 -12.33 -27.40
N MET A 146 -9.71 -12.97 -26.60
CA MET A 146 -10.66 -13.96 -27.11
C MET A 146 -11.64 -13.35 -28.12
N VAL A 147 -12.24 -12.21 -27.79
CA VAL A 147 -13.15 -11.47 -28.70
C VAL A 147 -12.42 -11.08 -29.98
N ALA A 148 -11.18 -10.60 -29.89
CA ALA A 148 -10.36 -10.27 -31.07
C ALA A 148 -10.11 -11.50 -31.95
N GLY A 149 -9.73 -12.63 -31.36
CA GLY A 149 -9.49 -13.87 -32.10
C GLY A 149 -10.73 -14.36 -32.84
N LEU A 150 -11.90 -14.30 -32.20
CA LEU A 150 -13.18 -14.68 -32.81
C LEU A 150 -13.62 -13.69 -33.90
N LEU A 151 -13.35 -12.40 -33.72
CA LEU A 151 -13.61 -11.38 -34.72
C LEU A 151 -12.73 -11.58 -35.96
N VAL A 152 -11.43 -11.83 -35.78
CA VAL A 152 -10.50 -12.16 -36.89
C VAL A 152 -10.90 -13.43 -37.59
N PHE A 153 -11.22 -14.49 -36.85
CA PHE A 153 -11.74 -15.73 -37.42
C PHE A 153 -12.97 -15.47 -38.31
N ARG A 154 -13.94 -14.70 -37.82
CA ARG A 154 -15.17 -14.44 -38.57
C ARG A 154 -14.93 -13.55 -39.79
N LEU A 155 -13.98 -12.62 -39.73
CA LEU A 155 -13.57 -11.82 -40.89
C LEU A 155 -12.92 -12.69 -41.99
N LEU A 156 -12.18 -13.73 -41.61
CA LEU A 156 -11.53 -14.64 -42.56
C LEU A 156 -12.52 -15.64 -43.18
N VAL A 157 -13.43 -16.19 -42.39
CA VAL A 157 -14.42 -17.18 -42.85
C VAL A 157 -15.61 -16.54 -43.56
N GLY A 158 -15.94 -15.28 -43.23
CA GLY A 158 -17.08 -14.59 -43.81
C GLY A 158 -18.40 -15.31 -43.54
N THR A 159 -19.17 -15.60 -44.60
CA THR A 159 -20.45 -16.32 -44.52
C THR A 159 -20.32 -17.83 -44.73
N GLU A 160 -19.12 -18.35 -45.02
CA GLU A 160 -18.86 -19.75 -45.39
C GLU A 160 -18.86 -20.72 -44.18
N ASP A 161 -19.79 -20.53 -43.25
CA ASP A 161 -19.98 -21.40 -42.09
C ASP A 161 -21.10 -22.41 -42.39
N SER A 162 -20.87 -23.68 -42.06
CA SER A 162 -21.81 -24.79 -42.25
C SER A 162 -23.17 -24.59 -41.56
N ARG A 163 -23.26 -23.64 -40.63
CA ARG A 163 -24.51 -23.26 -39.95
C ARG A 163 -25.46 -22.39 -40.78
N GLY A 164 -25.02 -21.87 -41.93
CA GLY A 164 -25.87 -21.14 -42.87
C GLY A 164 -26.19 -19.70 -42.46
N PHE A 165 -25.21 -18.95 -41.95
CA PHE A 165 -25.42 -17.54 -41.59
C PHE A 165 -25.61 -16.66 -42.83
N SER A 166 -26.58 -15.74 -42.78
CA SER A 166 -26.73 -14.72 -43.81
C SER A 166 -25.66 -13.62 -43.69
N ALA A 167 -25.36 -12.95 -44.81
CA ALA A 167 -24.42 -11.82 -44.82
C ALA A 167 -24.86 -10.68 -43.88
N GLU A 168 -26.17 -10.45 -43.78
CA GLU A 168 -26.75 -9.45 -42.89
C GLU A 168 -26.54 -9.81 -41.40
N GLN A 169 -26.78 -11.07 -41.03
CA GLN A 169 -26.55 -11.56 -39.67
C GLN A 169 -25.09 -11.39 -39.26
N VAL A 170 -24.15 -11.81 -40.12
CA VAL A 170 -22.71 -11.65 -39.88
C VAL A 170 -22.33 -10.17 -39.81
N GLY A 171 -22.83 -9.32 -40.72
CA GLY A 171 -22.55 -7.90 -40.74
C GLY A 171 -23.06 -7.14 -39.52
N LEU A 172 -24.24 -7.50 -38.99
CA LEU A 172 -24.75 -6.96 -37.73
C LEU A 172 -23.87 -7.38 -36.55
N TRP A 173 -23.56 -8.68 -36.44
CA TRP A 173 -22.72 -9.19 -35.36
C TRP A 173 -21.32 -8.59 -35.37
N LEU A 174 -20.70 -8.44 -36.55
CA LEU A 174 -19.38 -7.83 -36.69
C LEU A 174 -19.36 -6.41 -36.14
N ARG A 175 -20.37 -5.58 -36.48
CA ARG A 175 -20.50 -4.21 -35.97
C ARG A 175 -20.63 -4.18 -34.44
N LEU A 176 -21.51 -5.00 -33.88
CA LEU A 176 -21.72 -5.04 -32.42
C LEU A 176 -20.48 -5.55 -31.67
N THR A 177 -19.87 -6.63 -32.16
CA THR A 177 -18.67 -7.23 -31.56
C THR A 177 -17.46 -6.30 -31.68
N LEU A 178 -17.35 -5.54 -32.77
CA LEU A 178 -16.33 -4.52 -32.93
C LEU A 178 -16.48 -3.41 -31.87
N VAL A 179 -17.71 -2.94 -31.61
CA VAL A 179 -17.98 -1.96 -30.53
C VAL A 179 -17.60 -2.52 -29.17
N VAL A 180 -17.97 -3.78 -28.88
CA VAL A 180 -17.56 -4.48 -27.64
C VAL A 180 -16.05 -4.55 -27.54
N PHE A 181 -15.36 -4.97 -28.61
CA PHE A 181 -13.91 -5.09 -28.65
C PHE A 181 -13.21 -3.75 -28.39
N VAL A 182 -13.59 -2.69 -29.10
CA VAL A 182 -13.04 -1.34 -28.90
C VAL A 182 -13.27 -0.90 -27.45
N THR A 183 -14.46 -1.13 -26.89
CA THR A 183 -14.77 -0.81 -25.49
C THR A 183 -13.85 -1.55 -24.52
N LEU A 184 -13.60 -2.84 -24.74
CA LEU A 184 -12.69 -3.64 -23.92
C LEU A 184 -11.23 -3.14 -24.01
N VAL A 185 -10.78 -2.75 -25.20
CA VAL A 185 -9.43 -2.18 -25.41
C VAL A 185 -9.27 -0.87 -24.65
N VAL A 186 -10.23 0.04 -24.80
CA VAL A 186 -10.23 1.34 -24.11
C VAL A 186 -10.30 1.14 -22.59
N LEU A 187 -11.12 0.21 -22.11
CA LEU A 187 -11.23 -0.13 -20.70
C LEU A 187 -9.91 -0.71 -20.16
N GLY A 188 -9.32 -1.67 -20.86
CA GLY A 188 -8.03 -2.27 -20.52
C GLY A 188 -6.91 -1.23 -20.47
N TRP A 189 -6.87 -0.32 -21.44
CA TRP A 189 -5.93 0.81 -21.47
C TRP A 189 -6.14 1.75 -20.28
N ARG A 190 -7.39 2.15 -19.99
CA ARG A 190 -7.74 3.02 -18.85
C ARG A 190 -7.30 2.39 -17.53
N LEU A 191 -7.60 1.11 -17.32
CA LEU A 191 -7.23 0.37 -16.11
C LEU A 191 -5.70 0.27 -15.96
N ASN A 192 -4.98 -0.04 -17.04
CA ASN A 192 -3.53 -0.12 -17.03
C ASN A 192 -2.88 1.25 -16.81
N ARG A 193 -3.38 2.32 -17.43
CA ARG A 193 -2.89 3.70 -17.26
C ARG A 193 -3.05 4.15 -15.81
N LEU A 194 -4.20 3.89 -15.20
CA LEU A 194 -4.47 4.22 -13.79
C LEU A 194 -3.61 3.40 -12.83
N ARG A 195 -3.27 2.16 -13.19
CA ARG A 195 -2.33 1.33 -12.44
C ARG A 195 -0.92 1.93 -12.49
N ARG A 196 -0.42 2.26 -13.69
CA ARG A 196 0.94 2.83 -13.87
C ARG A 196 1.12 4.14 -13.12
N ARG A 197 0.18 5.07 -13.24
CA ARG A 197 0.20 6.35 -12.50
C ARG A 197 0.25 6.21 -10.97
N ARG A 198 -0.13 5.04 -10.43
CA ARG A 198 -0.09 4.77 -8.98
C ARG A 198 1.17 4.00 -8.56
N SER A 199 1.79 3.26 -9.48
CA SER A 199 3.11 2.66 -9.23
C SER A 199 4.20 3.73 -9.13
N ASP A 200 4.01 4.86 -9.81
CA ASP A 200 4.93 6.01 -9.78
C ASP A 200 4.69 6.96 -8.60
N ASP A 201 3.68 6.71 -7.76
CA ASP A 201 3.43 7.48 -6.55
C ASP A 201 4.15 6.77 -5.39
N PRO A 202 5.30 7.27 -4.87
CA PRO A 202 6.04 6.65 -3.79
C PRO A 202 5.29 6.89 -2.48
N ARG A 203 4.09 6.32 -2.36
CA ARG A 203 3.43 6.20 -1.07
C ARG A 203 4.13 5.05 -0.34
N PRO A 204 4.73 5.28 0.83
CA PRO A 204 5.11 4.17 1.70
C PRO A 204 3.84 3.36 1.93
N ASP A 205 3.86 2.07 1.57
CA ASP A 205 2.75 1.19 1.88
C ASP A 205 2.54 1.31 3.39
N SER A 206 1.30 1.54 3.83
CA SER A 206 0.95 1.60 5.26
C SER A 206 1.50 0.40 6.04
N ARG A 207 1.69 -0.75 5.36
CA ARG A 207 2.34 -1.95 5.90
C ARG A 207 3.84 -1.78 6.09
N ASP A 208 4.53 -1.16 5.14
CA ASP A 208 5.96 -0.85 5.22
C ASP A 208 6.20 0.21 6.29
N ALA A 209 5.34 1.21 6.39
CA ALA A 209 5.34 2.20 7.47
C ALA A 209 5.27 1.54 8.87
N VAL A 210 4.31 0.63 9.06
CA VAL A 210 4.15 -0.12 10.32
C VAL A 210 5.32 -1.08 10.56
N ALA A 211 5.84 -1.75 9.51
CA ALA A 211 6.98 -2.64 9.61
C ALA A 211 8.26 -1.89 10.00
N THR A 212 8.51 -0.73 9.39
CA THR A 212 9.62 0.17 9.71
C THR A 212 9.50 0.66 11.15
N MET A 213 8.32 1.10 11.60
CA MET A 213 8.12 1.51 13.00
C MET A 213 8.37 0.37 13.99
N ARG A 214 7.91 -0.85 13.68
CA ARG A 214 8.22 -2.04 14.51
C ARG A 214 9.71 -2.35 14.52
N HIS A 215 10.39 -2.19 13.39
CA HIS A 215 11.83 -2.42 13.28
C HIS A 215 12.63 -1.39 14.08
N LEU A 216 12.29 -0.10 13.97
CA LEU A 216 12.89 0.97 14.78
C LEU A 216 12.66 0.73 16.28
N ARG A 217 11.44 0.33 16.69
CA ARG A 217 11.15 -0.01 18.08
C ARG A 217 11.96 -1.19 18.59
N ARG A 218 12.04 -2.28 17.81
CA ARG A 218 12.87 -3.45 18.20
C ARG A 218 14.34 -3.09 18.31
N THR A 219 14.82 -2.19 17.47
CA THR A 219 16.19 -1.69 17.52
C THR A 219 16.41 -0.85 18.78
N ALA A 220 15.48 0.03 19.13
CA ALA A 220 15.52 0.80 20.38
C ALA A 220 15.50 -0.12 21.61
N VAL A 221 14.56 -1.07 21.69
CA VAL A 221 14.49 -2.04 22.79
C VAL A 221 15.80 -2.83 22.90
N ARG A 222 16.30 -3.35 21.77
CA ARG A 222 17.60 -4.05 21.75
C ARG A 222 18.72 -3.15 22.24
N LEU A 223 18.83 -1.91 21.81
CA LEU A 223 19.88 -1.00 22.27
C LEU A 223 19.78 -0.69 23.76
N ALA A 224 18.57 -0.50 24.28
CA ALA A 224 18.34 -0.26 25.70
C ALA A 224 18.70 -1.49 26.56
N GLU A 225 18.45 -2.71 26.06
CA GLU A 225 18.70 -3.98 26.77
C GLU A 225 20.12 -4.53 26.58
N THR A 226 20.72 -4.38 25.40
CA THR A 226 22.04 -4.98 25.04
C THR A 226 23.21 -4.18 25.59
N SER A 227 22.93 -3.02 26.18
CA SER A 227 23.90 -2.27 26.97
C SER A 227 24.10 -3.02 28.29
N SER A 228 24.91 -4.09 28.25
CA SER A 228 25.40 -4.79 29.42
C SER A 228 25.75 -3.74 30.47
N GLY A 229 25.14 -3.87 31.67
CA GLY A 229 25.13 -2.82 32.69
C GLY A 229 26.46 -2.07 32.71
N PRO A 230 26.44 -0.75 32.52
CA PRO A 230 27.69 -0.01 32.41
C PRO A 230 28.49 -0.22 33.71
N PRO A 231 29.84 -0.19 33.65
CA PRO A 231 30.68 -0.44 34.83
C PRO A 231 30.16 0.31 36.06
N ASP A 232 30.27 -0.26 37.27
CA ASP A 232 29.71 0.35 38.50
C ASP A 232 30.11 1.83 38.68
N VAL A 233 31.30 2.19 38.19
CA VAL A 233 31.82 3.56 38.12
C VAL A 233 30.88 4.51 37.34
N VAL A 234 30.35 4.06 36.21
CA VAL A 234 29.44 4.81 35.33
C VAL A 234 28.06 4.96 35.96
N LEU A 235 27.58 3.94 36.70
CA LEU A 235 26.32 4.02 37.46
C LEU A 235 26.43 5.02 38.63
N GLY A 236 27.56 5.01 39.35
CA GLY A 236 27.83 5.99 40.40
C GLY A 236 27.82 7.43 39.88
N GLU A 237 28.52 7.69 38.77
CA GLU A 237 28.54 9.02 38.15
C GLU A 237 27.15 9.43 37.63
N TRP A 238 26.38 8.48 37.08
CA TRP A 238 25.01 8.71 36.66
C TRP A 238 24.11 9.16 37.82
N THR A 239 24.11 8.42 38.93
CA THR A 239 23.32 8.76 40.12
C THR A 239 23.72 10.13 40.69
N GLU A 240 25.02 10.44 40.76
CA GLU A 240 25.50 11.73 41.24
C GLU A 240 25.02 12.89 40.35
N ARG A 241 25.06 12.72 39.02
CA ARG A 241 24.56 13.72 38.08
C ARG A 241 23.05 13.91 38.19
N LEU A 242 22.26 12.84 38.33
CA LEU A 242 20.82 12.94 38.57
C LEU A 242 20.52 13.69 39.88
N ASN A 243 21.28 13.45 40.94
CA ASN A 243 21.13 14.18 42.21
C ASN A 243 21.45 15.67 42.06
N ARG A 244 22.45 16.03 41.26
CA ARG A 244 22.73 17.44 40.92
C ARG A 244 21.61 18.08 40.12
N LEU A 245 21.07 17.36 39.13
CA LEU A 245 19.95 17.85 38.32
C LEU A 245 18.67 18.07 39.14
N ALA A 246 18.38 17.17 40.07
CA ALA A 246 17.27 17.33 41.03
C ALA A 246 17.45 18.61 41.87
N LYS A 247 18.67 18.87 42.36
CA LYS A 247 18.99 20.10 43.12
C LYS A 247 18.91 21.37 42.26
N SER A 248 19.15 21.28 40.95
CA SER A 248 19.05 22.41 40.03
C SER A 248 17.63 22.67 39.51
N GLY A 249 16.63 21.92 39.98
CA GLY A 249 15.23 22.15 39.65
C GLY A 249 14.72 21.44 38.40
N VAL A 250 15.38 20.37 37.92
CA VAL A 250 14.79 19.49 36.90
C VAL A 250 13.60 18.74 37.52
N ASN A 251 12.52 18.54 36.74
CA ASN A 251 11.30 17.89 37.22
C ASN A 251 11.58 16.56 37.95
N ALA A 252 10.98 16.42 39.13
CA ALA A 252 11.15 15.26 40.00
C ALA A 252 10.69 13.94 39.36
N GLU A 253 9.64 13.97 38.54
CA GLU A 253 9.12 12.80 37.81
C GLU A 253 10.11 12.36 36.73
N THR A 254 10.65 13.28 35.92
CA THR A 254 11.70 13.00 34.94
C THR A 254 12.93 12.37 35.62
N ILE A 255 13.35 12.91 36.76
CA ILE A 255 14.48 12.36 37.54
C ILE A 255 14.13 10.98 38.11
N ALA A 256 12.93 10.79 38.65
CA ALA A 256 12.49 9.50 39.18
C ALA A 256 12.47 8.42 38.08
N GLN A 257 11.93 8.75 36.91
CA GLN A 257 11.94 7.88 35.74
C GLN A 257 13.37 7.58 35.29
N ALA A 258 14.24 8.59 35.21
CA ALA A 258 15.65 8.44 34.82
C ALA A 258 16.44 7.55 35.79
N ARG A 259 16.11 7.55 37.09
CA ARG A 259 16.72 6.65 38.08
C ARG A 259 16.36 5.18 37.87
N THR A 260 15.21 4.89 37.27
CA THR A 260 14.82 3.50 36.93
C THR A 260 15.51 2.97 35.67
N MET A 261 16.25 3.83 34.96
CA MET A 261 16.87 3.51 33.68
C MET A 261 18.39 3.67 33.74
N SER A 262 19.09 2.92 32.88
CA SER A 262 20.50 3.16 32.63
C SER A 262 20.68 4.45 31.80
N PRO A 263 21.84 5.13 31.86
CA PRO A 263 22.09 6.31 31.03
C PRO A 263 21.96 5.99 29.52
N VAL A 264 22.29 4.76 29.10
CA VAL A 264 22.10 4.34 27.71
C VAL A 264 20.62 4.19 27.37
N ALA A 265 19.83 3.54 28.24
CA ALA A 265 18.39 3.38 28.02
C ALA A 265 17.68 4.74 27.91
N TRP A 266 18.05 5.71 28.76
CA TRP A 266 17.52 7.08 28.67
C TRP A 266 17.81 7.72 27.31
N LEU A 267 19.06 7.65 26.83
CA LEU A 267 19.43 8.18 25.52
C LEU A 267 18.67 7.50 24.37
N VAL A 268 18.53 6.18 24.43
CA VAL A 268 17.84 5.43 23.39
C VAL A 268 16.38 5.87 23.25
N TRP A 269 15.66 6.00 24.37
CA TRP A 269 14.28 6.45 24.34
C TRP A 269 14.15 7.92 23.92
N THR A 270 15.07 8.78 24.35
CA THR A 270 15.12 10.19 23.93
C THR A 270 15.28 10.32 22.40
N PHE A 271 16.15 9.50 21.80
CA PHE A 271 16.38 9.51 20.34
C PHE A 271 15.30 8.76 19.55
N TYR A 272 14.58 7.82 20.18
CA TYR A 272 13.47 7.08 19.56
C TYR A 272 12.19 7.91 19.43
N ASP A 273 11.93 8.84 20.35
CA ASP A 273 10.68 9.62 20.37
C ASP A 273 10.49 10.40 19.04
N GLY A 274 11.52 11.13 18.65
CA GLY A 274 11.66 11.80 17.35
C GLY A 274 10.89 13.12 17.21
N GLU A 275 10.08 13.49 18.21
CA GLU A 275 9.45 14.80 18.32
C GLU A 275 10.39 15.80 19.01
N ILE A 276 11.15 15.34 20.00
CA ILE A 276 12.18 16.13 20.69
C ILE A 276 13.37 16.42 19.77
N ASP A 277 13.80 17.69 19.71
CA ASP A 277 15.03 18.07 19.01
C ASP A 277 16.27 17.71 19.83
N VAL A 278 16.90 16.60 19.44
CA VAL A 278 18.09 16.04 20.13
C VAL A 278 19.41 16.44 19.47
N SER A 279 19.40 17.37 18.51
CA SER A 279 20.57 17.76 17.72
C SER A 279 21.75 18.24 18.57
N ASP A 280 21.48 18.80 19.75
CA ASP A 280 22.48 19.33 20.69
C ASP A 280 22.74 18.42 21.91
N VAL A 281 22.26 17.17 21.88
CA VAL A 281 22.46 16.21 22.99
C VAL A 281 23.81 15.50 22.86
N LEU A 282 24.19 15.09 21.65
CA LEU A 282 25.47 14.43 21.40
C LEU A 282 26.55 15.49 21.11
N PRO A 283 27.78 15.32 21.65
CA PRO A 283 28.87 16.22 21.33
C PRO A 283 29.18 16.14 19.82
N LYS A 284 29.37 17.30 19.19
CA LYS A 284 29.90 17.39 17.82
C LYS A 284 31.28 16.73 17.81
N SER A 285 31.45 15.73 16.96
CA SER A 285 32.71 15.00 16.76
C SER A 285 33.77 15.90 16.17
#